data_AF-A0A523ESL8-F1
#
_entry.id   AF-A0A523ESL8-F1
#
_cell.length_a   1.000
_cell.length_b   1.000
_cell.length_c   1.000
_cell.angle_alpha   90.00
_cell.angle_beta   90.00
_cell.angle_gamma   90.00
#
_symmetry.space_group_name_H-M   'P 1'
#
loop_
_entity.id
_entity.type
_entity.pdbx_description
1 polymer ?
#
loop_
_entity_poly.entity_id
_entity_poly.type
_entity_poly.pdbx_seq_one_letter_code
_entity_poly.pdbx_strand_id
1 'polypeptide(L)'
;MRATQIQFRWALFAAVLLSVIVAGQVSAQSSCLTVTLHQPVVFPDGSEYAAGRLTLCDWKAFTPVAQIHRSYMDGRPIQLLMGRRSTSERSVTEPDQVFFRPDSYGRLELIGYARTYRGRSMTVSFQRQNPPRKVDHRLARATGEDDDLLIVMMARPH
;
A
#
# COMPACT_ATOMS: atom_id res chain seq x y z
N MET A 1 32.23 65.71 -41.17
CA MET A 1 30.76 65.64 -40.96
C MET A 1 30.36 64.17 -40.89
N ARG A 2 29.68 63.81 -39.79
CA ARG A 2 28.85 62.61 -39.51
C ARG A 2 29.47 61.20 -39.54
N ALA A 3 29.73 60.71 -38.34
CA ALA A 3 29.68 59.31 -37.90
C ALA A 3 28.27 58.71 -38.02
N THR A 4 28.14 57.38 -38.11
CA THR A 4 27.60 56.50 -37.02
C THR A 4 27.54 55.03 -37.42
N GLN A 5 28.01 54.18 -36.49
CA GLN A 5 27.82 52.73 -36.42
C GLN A 5 26.35 52.32 -36.36
N ILE A 6 26.01 51.13 -36.89
CA ILE A 6 24.89 50.30 -36.40
C ILE A 6 25.30 48.83 -36.46
N GLN A 7 25.77 48.29 -35.34
CA GLN A 7 25.64 46.87 -35.01
C GLN A 7 24.17 46.60 -34.67
N PHE A 8 23.64 45.42 -34.99
CA PHE A 8 22.69 44.62 -34.18
C PHE A 8 22.02 43.58 -35.08
N ARG A 9 21.51 42.51 -34.45
CA ARG A 9 20.58 41.48 -34.97
C ARG A 9 21.16 40.10 -35.31
N TRP A 10 22.11 39.62 -34.51
CA TRP A 10 22.31 38.17 -34.27
C TRP A 10 21.62 37.77 -32.97
N ALA A 11 20.28 37.79 -32.90
CA ALA A 11 19.58 37.41 -31.65
C ALA A 11 18.12 36.95 -31.84
N LEU A 12 17.76 36.40 -33.01
CA LEU A 12 16.36 36.04 -33.32
C LEU A 12 16.18 34.64 -33.93
N PHE A 13 17.04 33.69 -33.58
CA PHE A 13 16.86 32.28 -34.02
C PHE A 13 17.01 31.24 -32.90
N ALA A 14 16.94 31.66 -31.63
CA ALA A 14 16.99 30.78 -30.47
C ALA A 14 15.65 30.71 -29.69
N ALA A 15 14.53 31.05 -30.32
CA ALA A 15 13.22 31.17 -29.67
C ALA A 15 12.22 30.04 -30.00
N VAL A 16 12.65 28.97 -30.68
CA VAL A 16 11.77 27.83 -31.03
C VAL A 16 12.00 26.59 -30.14
N LEU A 17 13.06 26.58 -29.31
CA LEU A 17 13.35 25.51 -28.34
C LEU A 17 12.61 25.67 -27.00
N LEU A 18 11.52 26.45 -26.97
CA LEU A 18 10.66 26.62 -25.79
C LEU A 18 9.30 25.93 -26.00
N SER A 19 9.28 24.83 -26.73
CA SER A 19 8.14 23.92 -26.77
C SER A 19 8.08 23.11 -25.47
N VAL A 20 7.58 23.76 -24.41
CA VAL A 20 6.45 23.27 -23.61
C VAL A 20 6.41 21.75 -23.44
N ILE A 21 7.33 21.21 -22.65
CA ILE A 21 7.05 19.97 -21.92
C ILE A 21 6.32 20.43 -20.67
N VAL A 22 5.00 20.57 -20.77
CA VAL A 22 4.15 20.61 -19.58
C VAL A 22 4.42 19.29 -18.87
N ALA A 23 5.15 19.36 -17.76
CA ALA A 23 5.18 18.28 -16.80
C ALA A 23 3.73 18.09 -16.35
N GLY A 24 3.04 17.14 -16.99
CA GLY A 24 1.72 16.73 -16.57
C GLY A 24 1.85 16.27 -15.13
N GLN A 25 1.35 17.08 -14.20
CA GLN A 25 1.17 16.62 -12.84
C GLN A 25 0.05 15.61 -12.88
N VAL A 26 0.41 14.34 -13.10
CA VAL A 26 -0.46 13.21 -12.81
C VAL A 26 -0.63 13.20 -11.30
N SER A 27 -1.62 13.95 -10.81
CA SER A 27 -2.16 13.77 -9.47
C SER A 27 -2.93 12.46 -9.49
N ALA A 28 -2.20 11.36 -9.32
CA ALA A 28 -2.81 10.11 -8.92
C ALA A 28 -3.28 10.31 -7.48
N GLN A 29 -4.54 10.75 -7.31
CA GLN A 29 -5.27 10.61 -6.05
C GLN A 29 -5.53 9.11 -5.80
N SER A 30 -4.48 8.32 -5.66
CA SER A 30 -4.54 6.99 -5.10
C SER A 30 -4.19 7.13 -3.63
N SER A 31 -5.20 7.03 -2.77
CA SER A 31 -5.03 6.94 -1.33
C SER A 31 -4.31 5.62 -1.02
N CYS A 32 -2.99 5.62 -1.05
CA CYS A 32 -2.18 4.47 -0.69
C CYS A 32 -1.73 4.58 0.76
N LEU A 33 -1.71 3.44 1.45
CA LEU A 33 -1.16 3.27 2.78
C LEU A 33 0.26 2.74 2.62
N THR A 34 1.21 3.31 3.35
CA THR A 34 2.58 2.79 3.33
C THR A 34 3.07 2.50 4.74
N VAL A 35 3.66 1.32 4.93
CA VAL A 35 4.34 0.91 6.16
C VAL A 35 5.74 0.39 5.85
N THR A 36 6.69 0.72 6.73
CA THR A 36 8.05 0.17 6.69
C THR A 36 8.10 -1.03 7.63
N LEU A 37 8.49 -2.18 7.10
CA LEU A 37 8.63 -3.44 7.82
C LEU A 37 10.09 -3.70 8.14
N HIS A 38 10.38 -4.02 9.40
CA HIS A 38 11.74 -4.37 9.85
C HIS A 38 11.96 -5.89 9.94
N GLN A 39 10.94 -6.68 9.65
CA GLN A 39 10.95 -8.14 9.67
C GLN A 39 10.43 -8.67 8.33
N PRO A 40 10.80 -9.90 7.92
CA PRO A 40 10.20 -10.56 6.77
C PRO A 40 8.68 -10.69 6.93
N VAL A 41 7.97 -10.66 5.81
CA VAL A 41 6.51 -10.69 5.76
C VAL A 41 6.02 -11.85 4.89
N VAL A 42 4.96 -12.50 5.35
CA VAL A 42 4.23 -13.54 4.63
C VAL A 42 2.87 -13.00 4.23
N PHE A 43 2.54 -13.10 2.95
CA PHE A 43 1.25 -12.66 2.42
C PHE A 43 0.22 -13.80 2.41
N PRO A 44 -1.08 -13.47 2.27
CA PRO A 44 -2.18 -14.44 2.30
C PRO A 44 -2.15 -15.54 1.21
N ASP A 45 -1.42 -15.30 0.12
CA ASP A 45 -1.14 -16.28 -0.94
C ASP A 45 0.02 -17.23 -0.57
N GLY A 46 0.65 -17.03 0.58
CA GLY A 46 1.82 -17.77 1.06
C GLY A 46 3.15 -17.25 0.54
N SER A 47 3.16 -16.18 -0.27
CA SER A 47 4.40 -15.58 -0.75
C SER A 47 5.15 -14.88 0.38
N GLU A 48 6.48 -14.96 0.35
CA GLU A 48 7.35 -14.42 1.38
C GLU A 48 8.24 -13.31 0.80
N TYR A 49 8.37 -12.23 1.56
CA TYR A 49 9.19 -11.09 1.20
C TYR A 49 10.09 -10.70 2.37
N ALA A 50 11.29 -10.21 2.05
CA ALA A 50 12.20 -9.65 3.04
C ALA A 50 11.63 -8.39 3.70
N ALA A 51 12.28 -7.90 4.76
CA ALA A 51 11.98 -6.59 5.31
C ALA A 51 12.08 -5.50 4.23
N GLY A 52 11.17 -4.52 4.27
CA GLY A 52 11.04 -3.54 3.19
C GLY A 52 9.81 -2.66 3.35
N ARG A 53 9.39 -2.02 2.26
CA ARG A 53 8.27 -1.08 2.24
C ARG A 53 7.05 -1.71 1.60
N LEU A 54 6.00 -1.90 2.40
CA LEU A 54 4.70 -2.35 1.94
C LEU A 54 3.81 -1.14 1.63
N THR A 55 3.29 -1.09 0.40
CA THR A 55 2.30 -0.10 -0.03
C THR A 55 1.00 -0.79 -0.42
N LEU A 56 -0.10 -0.41 0.21
CA LEU A 56 -1.45 -0.91 -0.05
C LEU A 56 -2.28 0.22 -0.64
N CYS A 57 -2.62 0.15 -1.92
CA CYS A 57 -3.44 1.17 -2.57
C CYS A 57 -4.90 0.75 -2.64
N ASP A 58 -5.80 1.73 -2.55
CA ASP A 58 -7.20 1.49 -2.82
C ASP A 58 -7.43 0.92 -4.22
N TRP A 59 -8.41 0.03 -4.27
CA TRP A 59 -8.94 -0.65 -5.44
C TRP A 59 -9.48 0.35 -6.47
N LYS A 60 -9.34 0.01 -7.75
CA LYS A 60 -10.32 0.37 -8.77
C LYS A 60 -11.16 -0.91 -8.94
N ALA A 61 -12.48 -0.88 -8.75
CA ALA A 61 -13.29 -2.07 -8.98
C ALA A 61 -13.12 -2.49 -10.43
N PHE A 62 -12.44 -3.61 -10.67
CA PHE A 62 -12.31 -4.14 -12.02
C PHE A 62 -13.52 -5.01 -12.37
N THR A 63 -14.10 -5.76 -11.42
CA THR A 63 -15.37 -6.51 -11.59
C THR A 63 -16.03 -6.81 -10.22
N PRO A 64 -17.36 -7.09 -10.16
CA PRO A 64 -18.07 -7.47 -8.93
C PRO A 64 -17.65 -8.84 -8.34
N VAL A 65 -16.82 -9.62 -9.03
CA VAL A 65 -16.53 -11.03 -8.69
C VAL A 65 -15.13 -11.22 -8.10
N ALA A 66 -14.19 -10.28 -8.30
CA ALA A 66 -12.85 -10.34 -7.70
C ALA A 66 -12.34 -8.95 -7.35
N GLN A 67 -12.11 -8.70 -6.06
CA GLN A 67 -11.52 -7.47 -5.55
C GLN A 67 -10.00 -7.67 -5.40
N ILE A 68 -9.25 -7.31 -6.44
CA ILE A 68 -7.78 -7.33 -6.44
C ILE A 68 -7.26 -6.01 -5.87
N HIS A 69 -6.43 -6.11 -4.83
CA HIS A 69 -5.72 -4.96 -4.28
C HIS A 69 -4.48 -4.66 -5.14
N ARG A 70 -4.30 -3.39 -5.51
CA ARG A 70 -3.01 -2.93 -6.03
C ARG A 70 -2.08 -2.73 -4.85
N SER A 71 -1.19 -3.68 -4.67
CA SER A 71 -0.23 -3.67 -3.58
C SER A 71 1.18 -3.73 -4.14
N TYR A 72 2.14 -3.21 -3.38
CA TYR A 72 3.54 -3.19 -3.76
C TYR A 72 4.43 -3.55 -2.57
N MET A 73 5.48 -4.30 -2.83
CA MET A 73 6.58 -4.52 -1.90
C MET A 73 7.85 -3.96 -2.52
N ASP A 74 8.44 -2.95 -1.88
CA ASP A 74 9.60 -2.20 -2.40
C ASP A 74 9.40 -1.69 -3.83
N GLY A 75 8.18 -1.24 -4.14
CA GLY A 75 7.78 -0.75 -5.46
C GLY A 75 7.50 -1.84 -6.49
N ARG A 76 7.70 -3.12 -6.17
CA ARG A 76 7.34 -4.25 -7.03
C ARG A 76 5.87 -4.61 -6.80
N PRO A 77 5.05 -4.73 -7.86
CA PRO A 77 3.64 -5.07 -7.69
C PRO A 77 3.49 -6.48 -7.13
N ILE A 78 2.60 -6.63 -6.15
CA ILE A 78 2.18 -7.90 -5.58
C ILE A 78 0.65 -8.00 -5.69
N GLN A 79 0.14 -9.20 -5.94
CA GLN A 79 -1.30 -9.42 -6.08
C GLN A 79 -1.87 -9.96 -4.78
N LEU A 80 -2.71 -9.16 -4.12
CA LEU A 80 -3.43 -9.59 -2.92
C LEU A 80 -4.91 -9.71 -3.24
N LEU A 81 -5.47 -10.90 -2.99
CA LEU A 81 -6.92 -11.11 -3.03
C LEU A 81 -7.53 -10.63 -1.72
N MET A 82 -8.52 -9.75 -1.81
CA MET A 82 -9.25 -9.29 -0.65
C MET A 82 -10.16 -10.41 -0.12
N GLY A 83 -10.17 -10.61 1.20
CA GLY A 83 -11.07 -11.55 1.86
C GLY A 83 -12.43 -10.93 2.15
N ARG A 84 -12.49 -10.08 3.18
CA ARG A 84 -13.73 -9.40 3.59
C ARG A 84 -13.48 -7.91 3.77
N ARG A 85 -14.47 -7.12 3.36
CA ARG A 85 -14.53 -5.68 3.66
C ARG A 85 -15.72 -5.43 4.59
N SER A 86 -15.51 -4.63 5.62
CA SER A 86 -16.57 -4.16 6.50
C SER A 86 -16.43 -2.67 6.78
N THR A 87 -17.55 -2.00 6.98
CA THR A 87 -17.57 -0.71 7.68
C THR A 87 -17.20 -0.97 9.13
N SER A 88 -16.31 -0.17 9.69
CA SER A 88 -15.94 -0.26 11.10
C SER A 88 -16.55 0.91 11.88
N GLU A 89 -16.86 0.68 13.16
CA GLU A 89 -17.32 1.72 14.10
C GLU A 89 -16.19 2.63 14.58
N ARG A 90 -15.03 2.53 13.94
CA ARG A 90 -13.82 3.25 14.31
C ARG A 90 -13.98 4.74 14.04
N SER A 91 -13.41 5.57 14.91
CA SER A 91 -13.51 7.03 14.74
C SER A 91 -12.83 7.46 13.44
N VAL A 92 -13.47 8.39 12.74
CA VAL A 92 -12.94 8.99 11.49
C VAL A 92 -11.61 9.72 11.73
N THR A 93 -11.35 10.14 12.97
CA THR A 93 -10.10 10.81 13.37
C THR A 93 -8.95 9.87 13.63
N GLU A 94 -9.21 8.56 13.70
CA GLU A 94 -8.15 7.62 13.97
C GLU A 94 -7.26 7.40 12.73
N PRO A 95 -5.94 7.28 12.93
CA PRO A 95 -4.97 7.12 11.85
C PRO A 95 -5.07 5.74 11.20
N ASP A 96 -4.74 5.67 9.92
CA ASP A 96 -4.74 4.41 9.18
C ASP A 96 -3.76 3.40 9.81
N GLN A 97 -4.15 2.12 9.84
CA GLN A 97 -3.41 1.05 10.52
C GLN A 97 -3.33 -0.20 9.64
N VAL A 98 -2.21 -0.93 9.74
CA VAL A 98 -2.02 -2.24 9.13
C VAL A 98 -1.82 -3.26 10.23
N PHE A 99 -2.48 -4.41 10.09
CA PHE A 99 -2.54 -5.47 11.08
C PHE A 99 -1.71 -6.67 10.63
N PHE A 100 -0.80 -7.09 11.48
CA PHE A 100 0.04 -8.26 11.28
C PHE A 100 -0.11 -9.24 12.44
N ARG A 101 0.05 -10.52 12.15
CA ARG A 101 0.20 -11.57 13.16
C ARG A 101 1.60 -12.16 13.04
N PRO A 102 2.38 -12.24 14.13
CA PRO A 102 3.66 -12.94 14.09
C PRO A 102 3.41 -14.43 13.89
N ASP A 103 4.22 -15.08 13.06
CA ASP A 103 4.21 -16.53 12.92
C ASP A 103 5.27 -17.20 13.83
N SER A 104 5.26 -18.53 13.86
CA SER A 104 6.21 -19.32 14.64
C SER A 104 7.69 -19.16 14.23
N TYR A 105 7.95 -18.51 13.09
CA TYR A 105 9.29 -18.25 12.57
C TYR A 105 9.73 -16.80 12.77
N GLY A 106 8.94 -15.99 13.50
CA GLY A 106 9.23 -14.58 13.76
C GLY A 106 9.00 -13.67 12.56
N ARG A 107 8.22 -14.13 11.57
CA ARG A 107 7.82 -13.34 10.39
C ARG A 107 6.45 -12.71 10.65
N LEU A 108 6.15 -11.64 9.92
CA LEU A 108 4.87 -10.95 10.00
C LEU A 108 3.90 -11.51 8.95
N GLU A 109 2.78 -12.08 9.35
CA GLU A 109 1.68 -12.40 8.44
C GLU A 109 0.77 -11.19 8.27
N LEU A 110 0.53 -10.75 7.04
CA LEU A 110 -0.43 -9.67 6.76
C LEU A 110 -1.87 -10.18 6.95
N ILE A 111 -2.59 -9.61 7.93
CA ILE A 111 -3.98 -9.98 8.25
C ILE A 111 -4.98 -9.01 7.64
N GLY A 112 -4.64 -7.72 7.60
CA GLY A 112 -5.56 -6.70 7.13
C GLY A 112 -5.07 -5.29 7.35
N TYR A 113 -5.94 -4.33 7.07
CA TYR A 113 -5.71 -2.94 7.40
C TYR A 113 -7.04 -2.23 7.68
N ALA A 114 -6.98 -1.17 8.46
CA ALA A 114 -8.09 -0.26 8.70
C ALA A 114 -7.71 1.15 8.26
N ARG A 115 -8.66 1.85 7.65
CA ARG A 115 -8.44 3.22 7.21
C ARG A 115 -9.71 4.04 7.24
N THR A 116 -9.52 5.35 7.22
CA THR A 116 -10.60 6.27 6.92
C THR A 116 -10.58 6.64 5.43
N TYR A 117 -11.70 6.47 4.75
CA TYR A 117 -11.89 6.87 3.35
C TYR A 117 -13.20 7.63 3.19
N ARG A 118 -13.12 8.87 2.68
CA ARG A 118 -14.28 9.77 2.48
C ARG A 118 -15.18 9.89 3.73
N GLY A 119 -14.56 10.07 4.90
CA GLY A 119 -15.27 10.23 6.17
C GLY A 119 -15.91 8.95 6.72
N ARG A 120 -15.61 7.78 6.14
CA ARG A 120 -16.07 6.48 6.63
C ARG A 120 -14.87 5.63 7.02
N SER A 121 -14.95 4.97 8.17
CA SER A 121 -13.95 3.98 8.51
C SER A 121 -14.26 2.65 7.84
N MET A 122 -13.23 2.02 7.30
CA MET A 122 -13.31 0.72 6.64
C MET A 122 -12.19 -0.18 7.17
N THR A 123 -12.53 -1.44 7.34
CA THR A 123 -11.57 -2.50 7.60
C THR A 123 -11.57 -3.47 6.43
N VAL A 124 -10.38 -3.86 6.02
CA VAL A 124 -10.14 -4.88 5.01
C VAL A 124 -9.37 -6.01 5.68
N SER A 125 -9.91 -7.22 5.63
CA SER A 125 -9.20 -8.42 6.01
C SER A 125 -8.82 -9.23 4.78
N PHE A 126 -7.63 -9.82 4.85
CA PHE A 126 -7.17 -10.78 3.87
C PHE A 126 -7.39 -12.18 4.42
N GLN A 127 -7.87 -13.09 3.56
CA GLN A 127 -8.02 -14.50 3.92
C GLN A 127 -6.82 -15.26 3.38
N ARG A 128 -6.21 -16.07 4.25
CA ARG A 128 -5.17 -17.01 3.82
C ARG A 128 -5.81 -18.00 2.85
N GLN A 129 -5.27 -18.12 1.64
CA GLN A 129 -5.84 -19.00 0.61
C GLN A 129 -5.66 -20.48 0.95
N ASN A 130 -4.59 -20.80 1.68
CA ASN A 130 -4.29 -22.13 2.20
C ASN A 130 -4.10 -22.07 3.71
N PRO A 131 -5.18 -22.09 4.51
CA PRO A 131 -5.04 -22.19 5.95
C PRO A 131 -4.35 -23.52 6.29
N PRO A 132 -3.43 -23.54 7.28
CA PRO A 132 -2.86 -24.80 7.76
C PRO A 132 -4.03 -25.70 8.13
N ARG A 133 -4.03 -26.92 7.60
CA ARG A 133 -5.07 -27.92 7.85
C ARG A 133 -5.26 -27.97 9.36
N LYS A 134 -6.46 -27.64 9.85
CA LYS A 134 -6.79 -27.73 11.29
C LYS A 134 -6.41 -29.14 11.73
N VAL A 135 -5.29 -29.27 12.40
CA VAL A 135 -4.92 -30.52 13.06
C VAL A 135 -5.95 -30.68 14.16
N ASP A 136 -6.67 -31.80 14.19
CA ASP A 136 -7.78 -32.02 15.10
C ASP A 136 -7.39 -31.63 16.53
N HIS A 137 -7.96 -30.53 17.03
CA HIS A 137 -7.62 -29.90 18.31
C HIS A 137 -8.01 -30.74 19.53
N ARG A 138 -8.41 -32.01 19.36
CA ARG A 138 -8.59 -32.93 20.49
C ARG A 138 -7.29 -33.27 21.21
N LEU A 139 -6.12 -33.10 20.58
CA LEU A 139 -4.82 -33.32 21.24
C LEU A 139 -4.09 -32.04 21.72
N ALA A 140 -4.49 -30.84 21.29
CA ALA A 140 -3.73 -29.61 21.55
C ALA A 140 -4.20 -28.81 22.79
N ARG A 141 -5.15 -29.32 23.57
CA ARG A 141 -5.76 -28.60 24.71
C ARG A 141 -4.87 -28.48 25.97
N ALA A 142 -3.58 -28.82 25.88
CA ALA A 142 -2.69 -28.89 27.05
C ALA A 142 -1.73 -27.71 27.20
N THR A 143 -1.63 -26.81 26.23
CA THR A 143 -0.75 -25.63 26.33
C THR A 143 -1.60 -24.38 26.11
N GLY A 144 -2.15 -23.85 27.21
CA GLY A 144 -2.77 -22.55 27.22
C GLY A 144 -1.70 -21.48 27.06
N GLU A 145 -1.63 -20.87 25.89
CA GLU A 145 -1.08 -19.53 25.66
C GLU A 145 -1.49 -19.15 24.23
N ASP A 146 -2.73 -18.71 24.08
CA ASP A 146 -3.32 -18.27 22.81
C ASP A 146 -3.36 -16.73 22.82
N ASP A 147 -2.20 -16.12 23.03
CA ASP A 147 -2.01 -14.69 22.79
C ASP A 147 -1.82 -14.51 21.29
N ASP A 148 -2.95 -14.38 20.58
CA ASP A 148 -3.05 -14.03 19.17
C ASP A 148 -2.55 -12.57 19.00
N LEU A 149 -1.25 -12.38 19.19
CA LEU A 149 -0.60 -11.07 19.31
C LEU A 149 -0.75 -10.33 17.98
N LEU A 150 -1.64 -9.35 17.95
CA LEU A 150 -1.81 -8.50 16.79
C LEU A 150 -0.80 -7.35 16.83
N ILE A 151 0.13 -7.34 15.88
CA ILE A 151 1.05 -6.22 15.68
C ILE A 151 0.33 -5.19 14.83
N VAL A 152 0.06 -4.02 15.43
CA VAL A 152 -0.57 -2.89 14.76
C VAL A 152 0.49 -1.88 14.36
N MET A 153 0.64 -1.64 13.05
CA MET A 153 1.56 -0.65 12.52
C MET A 153 0.77 0.55 11.97
N MET A 154 1.19 1.75 12.36
CA MET A 154 0.57 2.99 11.91
C MET A 154 1.04 3.27 10.48
N ALA A 155 0.09 3.37 9.55
CA ALA A 155 0.39 3.71 8.18
C ALA A 155 0.56 5.21 8.01
N ARG A 156 1.52 5.59 7.17
CA ARG A 156 1.62 6.97 6.71
C ARG A 156 0.80 7.14 5.43
N PRO A 157 0.08 8.26 5.28
CA PRO A 157 -0.44 8.64 3.98
C PRO A 157 0.75 8.84 3.03
N HIS A 158 0.61 8.34 1.80
CA HIS A 158 1.58 8.55 0.73
C HIS A 158 1.48 9.99 0.19
#